data_AF-A0A0K2RCS7-F1
#
_entry.id   AF-A0A0K2RCS7-F1
#
_cell.length_a   1.000
_cell.length_b   1.000
_cell.length_c   1.000
_cell.angle_alpha   90.00
_cell.angle_beta   90.00
_cell.angle_gamma   90.00
#
_symmetry.space_group_name_H-M   'P 1'
#
loop_
_entity.id
_entity.type
_entity.pdbx_description
1 polymer ?
#
loop_
_entity_poly.entity_id
_entity_poly.type
_entity_poly.pdbx_seq_one_letter_code
_entity_poly.pdbx_strand_id
1 'polypeptide(L)'
;MRPILHYTAKNTWLNDPNGLVWHQGVYHLFYQNNPFDNVWGNMSWGHATSTDLLHWTEHPVAIACNEEEDVFSGSIVVDHGNTSGFGTAEEPALVAIYTSAFKEGSVHQGTQAQSLAFSTDAGMTWSKYAGNPVLGRGSAHFRDPRCSATRDRPVPAGSWWRWRPSTSRLCFTARPTSRTGNT
;
A
#
# COMPACT_ATOMS: atom_id res chain seq x y z
N MET A 1 16.38 2.33 23.89
CA MET A 1 16.79 0.93 23.64
C MET A 1 16.34 0.53 22.25
N ARG A 2 17.14 -0.24 21.49
CA ARG A 2 16.72 -0.81 20.19
C ARG A 2 16.68 -2.34 20.30
N PRO A 3 15.60 -3.00 19.87
CA PRO A 3 15.53 -4.46 19.80
C PRO A 3 16.61 -5.04 18.89
N ILE A 4 17.08 -6.25 19.20
CA ILE A 4 18.09 -6.96 18.38
C ILE A 4 17.43 -7.85 17.32
N LEU A 5 16.22 -8.35 17.59
CA LEU A 5 15.54 -9.34 16.74
C LEU A 5 14.31 -8.81 15.99
N HIS A 6 13.75 -7.67 16.42
CA HIS A 6 12.57 -7.08 15.80
C HIS A 6 12.97 -5.88 14.98
N TYR A 7 12.39 -5.73 13.79
CA TYR A 7 12.61 -4.54 12.98
C TYR A 7 12.18 -3.27 13.73
N THR A 8 13.02 -2.24 13.66
CA THR A 8 12.70 -0.87 14.07
C THR A 8 13.25 0.08 13.03
N ALA A 9 12.45 1.06 12.61
CA ALA A 9 12.97 2.14 11.80
C ALA A 9 14.14 2.83 12.51
N LYS A 10 15.12 3.32 11.75
CA LYS A 10 16.32 3.93 12.32
C LYS A 10 15.95 5.12 13.22
N ASN A 11 15.32 6.15 12.68
CA ASN A 11 15.14 7.42 13.40
C ASN A 11 13.74 8.04 13.26
N THR A 12 12.79 7.32 12.68
CA THR A 12 11.48 7.86 12.31
C THR A 12 10.35 7.18 13.09
N TRP A 13 9.17 7.80 13.07
CA TRP A 13 7.96 7.20 13.63
C TRP A 13 7.54 5.98 12.80
N LEU A 14 7.26 4.84 13.44
CA LEU A 14 6.82 3.59 12.79
C LEU A 14 5.55 3.05 13.46
N ASN A 15 4.61 2.53 12.66
CA ASN A 15 3.41 1.82 13.16
C ASN A 15 3.13 0.54 12.32
N ASP A 16 1.84 0.28 12.01
CA ASP A 16 1.28 -0.65 11.03
C ASP A 16 2.27 -1.13 9.94
N PRO A 17 2.49 -2.46 9.84
CA PRO A 17 3.13 -3.05 8.67
C PRO A 17 2.20 -2.97 7.46
N ASN A 18 2.77 -2.57 6.33
CA ASN A 18 2.11 -2.42 5.04
C ASN A 18 2.76 -3.33 4.01
N GLY A 19 2.02 -3.68 2.95
CA GLY A 19 2.65 -4.13 1.71
C GLY A 19 3.54 -5.37 1.76
N LEU A 20 3.48 -6.20 2.81
CA LEU A 20 4.36 -7.36 2.98
C LEU A 20 4.30 -8.28 1.75
N VAL A 21 5.42 -8.42 1.06
CA VAL A 21 5.52 -9.20 -0.18
C VAL A 21 6.88 -9.88 -0.28
N TRP A 22 6.88 -11.11 -0.79
CA TRP A 22 8.11 -11.80 -1.19
C TRP A 22 8.22 -11.75 -2.71
N HIS A 23 9.35 -11.28 -3.21
CA HIS A 23 9.59 -11.12 -4.65
C HIS A 23 11.06 -11.41 -4.95
N GLN A 24 11.32 -12.25 -5.96
CA GLN A 24 12.67 -12.59 -6.44
C GLN A 24 13.69 -12.96 -5.32
N GLY A 25 13.24 -13.74 -4.32
CA GLY A 25 14.12 -14.18 -3.23
C GLY A 25 14.24 -13.20 -2.05
N VAL A 26 13.59 -12.05 -2.11
CA VAL A 26 13.68 -10.99 -1.11
C VAL A 26 12.31 -10.77 -0.45
N TYR A 27 12.29 -10.68 0.88
CA TYR A 27 11.15 -10.19 1.64
C TYR A 27 11.18 -8.67 1.70
N HIS A 28 10.08 -8.02 1.34
CA HIS A 28 9.88 -6.60 1.49
C HIS A 28 8.92 -6.33 2.64
N LEU A 29 9.35 -5.51 3.58
CA LEU A 29 8.54 -4.93 4.64
C LEU A 29 8.34 -3.45 4.31
N PHE A 30 7.08 -3.06 4.14
CA PHE A 30 6.68 -1.66 4.18
C PHE A 30 5.97 -1.40 5.50
N TYR A 31 5.90 -0.14 5.92
CA TYR A 31 5.31 0.25 7.19
C TYR A 31 4.91 1.72 7.13
N GLN A 32 3.89 2.17 7.89
CA GLN A 32 3.71 3.62 7.93
C GLN A 32 4.85 4.27 8.68
N ASN A 33 5.23 5.42 8.14
CA ASN A 33 6.38 6.16 8.54
C ASN A 33 6.07 7.65 8.48
N ASN A 34 6.56 8.42 9.47
CA ASN A 34 6.77 9.84 9.28
C ASN A 34 8.25 10.06 8.92
N PRO A 35 8.61 10.35 7.66
CA PRO A 35 10.00 10.48 7.28
C PRO A 35 10.67 11.77 7.80
N PHE A 36 9.90 12.69 8.35
CA PHE A 36 10.40 13.99 8.82
C PHE A 36 10.55 14.09 10.34
N ASP A 37 9.92 13.20 11.11
CA ASP A 37 9.91 13.27 12.56
C ASP A 37 9.63 11.91 13.23
N ASN A 38 9.78 11.84 14.55
CA ASN A 38 9.46 10.67 15.38
C ASN A 38 8.05 10.72 16.01
N VAL A 39 7.20 11.62 15.53
CA VAL A 39 5.79 11.76 15.91
C VAL A 39 4.85 11.46 14.74
N TRP A 40 3.56 11.31 15.02
CA TRP A 40 2.55 11.11 14.00
C TRP A 40 2.38 12.36 13.11
N GLY A 41 2.33 12.17 11.78
CA GLY A 41 2.14 13.20 10.75
C GLY A 41 2.87 12.84 9.44
N ASN A 42 2.52 13.45 8.31
CA ASN A 42 3.18 13.22 7.01
C ASN A 42 3.29 11.73 6.62
N MET A 43 2.19 10.99 6.76
CA MET A 43 2.21 9.54 6.67
C MET A 43 2.66 9.08 5.28
N SER A 44 3.72 8.30 5.28
CA SER A 44 4.37 7.73 4.10
C SER A 44 4.61 6.24 4.34
N TRP A 45 4.97 5.49 3.31
CA TRP A 45 5.45 4.12 3.48
C TRP A 45 6.97 4.10 3.56
N GLY A 46 7.51 3.69 4.71
CA GLY A 46 8.91 3.28 4.82
C GLY A 46 9.12 1.90 4.18
N HIS A 47 10.39 1.52 3.97
CA HIS A 47 10.74 0.28 3.29
C HIS A 47 11.99 -0.35 3.88
N ALA A 48 11.94 -1.65 4.12
CA ALA A 48 13.10 -2.47 4.41
C ALA A 48 13.01 -3.81 3.68
N THR A 49 14.16 -4.41 3.39
CA THR A 49 14.24 -5.76 2.82
C THR A 49 15.02 -6.72 3.70
N SER A 50 14.71 -8.00 3.57
CA SER A 50 15.42 -9.09 4.23
C SER A 50 15.41 -10.34 3.36
N THR A 51 16.45 -11.17 3.47
CA THR A 51 16.48 -12.52 2.86
C THR A 51 16.11 -13.62 3.85
N ASP A 52 16.02 -13.32 5.14
CA ASP A 52 15.83 -14.32 6.21
C ASP A 52 14.82 -13.91 7.30
N LEU A 53 14.16 -12.75 7.15
CA LEU A 53 13.23 -12.13 8.09
C LEU A 53 13.84 -11.69 9.44
N LEU A 54 15.15 -11.84 9.61
CA LEU A 54 15.89 -11.48 10.82
C LEU A 54 16.76 -10.25 10.61
N HIS A 55 17.49 -10.21 9.49
CA HIS A 55 18.39 -9.12 9.14
C HIS A 55 17.72 -8.23 8.11
N TRP A 56 17.52 -6.96 8.48
CA TRP A 56 16.80 -5.99 7.66
C TRP A 56 17.71 -4.88 7.18
N THR A 57 17.60 -4.54 5.89
CA THR A 57 18.23 -3.36 5.28
C THR A 57 17.14 -2.33 5.03
N GLU A 58 17.21 -1.19 5.72
CA GLU A 58 16.31 -0.05 5.51
C GLU A 58 16.67 0.71 4.24
N HIS A 59 15.67 1.11 3.48
CA HIS A 59 15.76 1.79 2.18
C HIS A 59 15.13 3.20 2.26
N PRO A 60 15.29 4.04 1.22
CA PRO A 60 14.53 5.27 1.11
C PRO A 60 13.01 5.05 1.23
N VAL A 61 12.28 6.12 1.57
CA VAL A 61 10.81 6.12 1.63
C VAL A 61 10.26 5.61 0.29
N ALA A 62 9.42 4.58 0.35
CA ALA A 62 8.85 3.98 -0.84
C ALA A 62 7.74 4.84 -1.45
N ILE A 63 6.72 5.19 -0.66
CA ILE A 63 5.59 6.01 -1.12
C ILE A 63 5.45 7.20 -0.17
N ALA A 64 5.89 8.37 -0.62
CA ALA A 64 5.86 9.59 0.18
C ALA A 64 4.46 10.24 0.21
N CYS A 65 4.11 10.84 1.34
CA CYS A 65 3.05 11.86 1.39
C CYS A 65 3.40 13.06 0.51
N ASN A 66 2.42 13.92 0.27
CA ASN A 66 2.65 15.24 -0.34
C ASN A 66 1.69 16.27 0.29
N GLU A 67 1.59 17.44 -0.32
CA GLU A 67 0.72 18.54 0.14
C GLU A 67 -0.77 18.18 0.08
N GLU A 68 -1.16 17.25 -0.78
CA GLU A 68 -2.56 16.87 -1.02
C GLU A 68 -3.00 15.62 -0.25
N GLU A 69 -2.08 14.70 0.06
CA GLU A 69 -2.43 13.44 0.72
C GLU A 69 -1.38 12.94 1.70
N ASP A 70 -1.87 12.27 2.73
CA ASP A 70 -1.15 11.29 3.52
C ASP A 70 -1.39 9.89 2.95
N VAL A 71 -0.36 9.06 2.96
CA VAL A 71 -0.35 7.68 2.46
C VAL A 71 -0.59 6.74 3.63
N PHE A 72 -1.80 6.23 3.73
CA PHE A 72 -2.27 5.33 4.78
C PHE A 72 -2.03 3.85 4.43
N SER A 73 -2.36 2.97 5.37
CA SER A 73 -2.06 1.54 5.31
C SER A 73 -2.63 0.87 4.07
N GLY A 74 -2.07 -0.30 3.71
CA GLY A 74 -2.45 -1.01 2.50
C GLY A 74 -1.62 -2.26 2.23
N SER A 75 -1.68 -2.75 1.00
CA SER A 75 -1.09 -4.04 0.60
C SER A 75 -0.49 -4.00 -0.79
N ILE A 76 0.42 -4.93 -1.08
CA ILE A 76 1.09 -5.09 -2.37
C ILE A 76 0.77 -6.46 -2.94
N VAL A 77 0.67 -6.54 -4.26
CA VAL A 77 0.61 -7.78 -5.02
C VAL A 77 1.60 -7.76 -6.17
N VAL A 78 2.12 -8.94 -6.51
CA VAL A 78 2.90 -9.13 -7.74
C VAL A 78 1.93 -9.40 -8.89
N ASP A 79 1.90 -8.52 -9.87
CA ASP A 79 0.97 -8.58 -10.99
C ASP A 79 1.51 -9.44 -12.13
N HIS A 80 1.63 -10.75 -11.88
CA HIS A 80 2.18 -11.73 -12.83
C HIS A 80 1.50 -11.77 -14.20
N GLY A 81 0.23 -11.36 -14.27
CA GLY A 81 -0.54 -11.36 -15.52
C GLY A 81 -0.43 -10.05 -16.30
N ASN A 82 0.42 -9.12 -15.85
CA ASN A 82 0.46 -7.72 -16.28
C ASN A 82 -0.96 -7.14 -16.44
N THR A 83 -1.83 -7.48 -15.50
CA THR A 83 -3.23 -7.12 -15.60
C THR A 83 -3.35 -5.60 -15.59
N SER A 84 -2.57 -4.96 -14.70
CA SER A 84 -2.36 -3.52 -14.50
C SER A 84 -1.86 -2.75 -15.72
N GLY A 85 -1.17 -3.43 -16.63
CA GLY A 85 -0.44 -2.78 -17.71
C GLY A 85 0.76 -1.93 -17.25
N PHE A 86 1.13 -1.98 -15.96
CA PHE A 86 2.26 -1.22 -15.42
C PHE A 86 3.62 -1.89 -15.65
N GLY A 87 3.63 -3.21 -15.85
CA GLY A 87 4.86 -3.99 -16.10
C GLY A 87 4.82 -4.69 -17.45
N THR A 88 5.46 -5.86 -17.49
CA THR A 88 5.44 -6.77 -18.64
C THR A 88 5.15 -8.21 -18.16
N ALA A 89 5.03 -9.16 -19.08
CA ALA A 89 4.82 -10.57 -18.69
C ALA A 89 6.11 -11.17 -18.10
N GLU A 90 7.26 -10.70 -18.57
CA GLU A 90 8.59 -11.14 -18.16
C GLU A 90 9.04 -10.44 -16.87
N GLU A 91 8.74 -9.15 -16.74
CA GLU A 91 9.02 -8.32 -15.57
C GLU A 91 7.69 -7.80 -14.98
N PRO A 92 7.02 -8.59 -14.11
CA PRO A 92 5.75 -8.20 -13.54
C PRO A 92 5.92 -7.06 -12.53
N ALA A 93 5.05 -6.06 -12.62
CA ALA A 93 5.06 -4.95 -11.66
C ALA A 93 4.60 -5.41 -10.26
N LEU A 94 5.17 -4.80 -9.22
CA LEU A 94 4.57 -4.80 -7.90
C LEU A 94 3.55 -3.67 -7.86
N VAL A 95 2.32 -3.98 -7.47
CA VAL A 95 1.24 -2.99 -7.38
C VAL A 95 0.81 -2.85 -5.93
N ALA A 96 1.01 -1.66 -5.38
CA ALA A 96 0.51 -1.26 -4.09
C ALA A 96 -0.91 -0.70 -4.25
N ILE A 97 -1.83 -1.17 -3.42
CA ILE A 97 -3.05 -0.45 -3.10
C ILE A 97 -2.92 0.12 -1.69
N TYR A 98 -3.21 1.41 -1.55
CA TYR A 98 -3.10 2.12 -0.29
C TYR A 98 -4.27 3.08 -0.12
N THR A 99 -4.49 3.54 1.10
CA THR A 99 -5.47 4.59 1.35
C THR A 99 -4.82 5.96 1.20
N SER A 100 -5.35 6.81 0.33
CA SER A 100 -5.10 8.24 0.35
C SER A 100 -5.99 8.89 1.40
N ALA A 101 -5.39 9.50 2.42
CA ALA A 101 -6.09 10.39 3.35
C ALA A 101 -5.86 11.83 2.89
N PHE A 102 -6.88 12.44 2.29
CA PHE A 102 -6.73 13.72 1.60
C PHE A 102 -6.75 14.91 2.57
N LYS A 103 -5.77 15.79 2.38
CA LYS A 103 -5.55 17.03 3.13
C LYS A 103 -6.41 18.16 2.56
N GLU A 104 -6.50 19.27 3.29
CA GLU A 104 -7.26 20.47 2.88
C GLU A 104 -6.84 21.02 1.50
N GLY A 105 -5.59 20.80 1.07
CA GLY A 105 -5.11 21.23 -0.25
C GLY A 105 -5.67 20.42 -1.43
N SER A 106 -6.33 19.28 -1.19
CA SER A 106 -6.82 18.38 -2.23
C SER A 106 -8.26 18.68 -2.64
N VAL A 107 -8.58 18.44 -3.91
CA VAL A 107 -9.98 18.40 -4.40
C VAL A 107 -10.84 17.32 -3.70
N HIS A 108 -10.19 16.34 -3.06
CA HIS A 108 -10.82 15.28 -2.28
C HIS A 108 -10.74 15.48 -0.76
N GLN A 109 -10.41 16.69 -0.30
CA GLN A 109 -10.22 17.05 1.11
C GLN A 109 -11.24 16.42 2.07
N GLY A 110 -10.75 15.99 3.24
CA GLY A 110 -11.57 15.41 4.30
C GLY A 110 -12.07 13.98 4.00
N THR A 111 -11.65 13.36 2.90
CA THR A 111 -12.04 11.99 2.55
C THR A 111 -10.87 11.02 2.56
N GLN A 112 -11.20 9.74 2.71
CA GLN A 112 -10.31 8.61 2.50
C GLN A 112 -10.76 7.84 1.26
N ALA A 113 -9.80 7.51 0.39
CA ALA A 113 -10.04 6.78 -0.85
C ALA A 113 -8.91 5.78 -1.11
N GLN A 114 -9.13 4.81 -2.01
CA GLN A 114 -8.10 3.85 -2.39
C GLN A 114 -7.38 4.32 -3.64
N SER A 115 -6.05 4.28 -3.57
CA SER A 115 -5.12 4.72 -4.60
C SER A 115 -4.12 3.62 -4.91
N LEU A 116 -3.49 3.71 -6.07
CA LEU A 116 -2.49 2.77 -6.54
C LEU A 116 -1.11 3.43 -6.66
N ALA A 117 -0.08 2.65 -6.37
CA ALA A 117 1.27 2.91 -6.82
C ALA A 117 1.86 1.63 -7.39
N PHE A 118 2.86 1.74 -8.25
CA PHE A 118 3.51 0.58 -8.84
C PHE A 118 5.03 0.74 -8.87
N SER A 119 5.71 -0.40 -8.86
CA SER A 119 7.16 -0.52 -9.01
C SER A 119 7.47 -1.51 -10.12
N THR A 120 8.43 -1.14 -10.97
CA THR A 120 8.96 -1.98 -12.07
C THR A 120 10.44 -2.30 -11.86
N ASP A 121 10.97 -2.04 -10.66
CA ASP A 121 12.37 -2.25 -10.27
C ASP A 121 12.46 -3.11 -8.99
N ALA A 122 11.64 -4.17 -8.95
CA ALA A 122 11.57 -5.12 -7.84
C ALA A 122 11.20 -4.50 -6.48
N GLY A 123 10.41 -3.42 -6.45
CA GLY A 123 9.89 -2.81 -5.23
C GLY A 123 10.81 -1.75 -4.62
N MET A 124 11.84 -1.29 -5.34
CA MET A 124 12.82 -0.33 -4.84
C MET A 124 12.38 1.13 -5.01
N THR A 125 11.73 1.45 -6.13
CA THR A 125 11.12 2.77 -6.37
C THR A 125 9.66 2.64 -6.79
N TRP A 126 8.85 3.64 -6.45
CA TRP A 126 7.41 3.59 -6.63
C TRP A 126 6.88 4.83 -7.32
N SER A 127 6.00 4.62 -8.30
CA SER A 127 5.26 5.68 -8.99
C SER A 127 3.79 5.62 -8.62
N LYS A 128 3.22 6.74 -8.17
CA LYS A 128 1.77 6.85 -7.94
C LYS A 128 1.04 6.84 -9.29
N TYR A 129 -0.07 6.12 -9.36
CA TYR A 129 -0.88 6.08 -10.58
C TYR A 129 -1.55 7.43 -10.83
N ALA A 130 -1.42 7.96 -12.05
CA ALA A 130 -1.94 9.28 -12.41
C ALA A 130 -3.47 9.40 -12.30
N GLY A 131 -4.20 8.28 -12.40
CA GLY A 131 -5.66 8.24 -12.27
C GLY A 131 -6.15 8.01 -10.83
N ASN A 132 -5.33 8.30 -9.82
CA ASN A 132 -5.74 8.21 -8.42
C ASN A 132 -6.73 9.34 -8.04
N PRO A 133 -7.64 9.10 -7.09
CA PRO A 133 -7.92 7.81 -6.45
C PRO A 133 -8.70 6.87 -7.39
N VAL A 134 -8.40 5.57 -7.33
CA VAL A 134 -9.12 4.57 -8.14
C VAL A 134 -10.46 4.16 -7.54
N LEU A 135 -10.71 4.52 -6.28
CA LEU A 135 -11.94 4.21 -5.59
C LEU A 135 -12.21 5.16 -4.42
N GLY A 136 -13.27 5.95 -4.53
CA GLY A 136 -13.79 6.79 -3.45
C GLY A 136 -15.25 6.50 -3.12
N ARG A 137 -15.67 6.88 -1.91
CA ARG A 137 -17.08 6.83 -1.47
C ARG A 137 -17.55 8.11 -0.76
N GLY A 138 -16.76 9.19 -0.85
CA GLY A 138 -17.05 10.47 -0.19
C GLY A 138 -17.10 10.37 1.34
N SER A 139 -16.27 9.53 1.94
CA SER A 139 -16.27 9.27 3.39
C SER A 139 -14.90 9.55 4.00
N ALA A 140 -14.88 10.08 5.22
CA ALA A 140 -13.67 10.22 6.03
C ALA A 140 -13.19 8.88 6.65
N HIS A 141 -13.96 7.80 6.48
CA HIS A 141 -13.74 6.51 7.14
C HIS A 141 -13.83 5.36 6.13
N PHE A 142 -12.83 5.28 5.25
CA PHE A 142 -12.77 4.28 4.19
C PHE A 142 -11.32 3.92 3.87
N ARG A 143 -10.80 2.90 4.55
CA ARG A 143 -9.35 2.65 4.59
C ARG A 143 -8.96 1.18 4.69
N ASP A 144 -7.65 0.97 4.70
CA ASP A 144 -6.94 -0.30 4.96
C ASP A 144 -7.29 -1.40 3.94
N PRO A 145 -7.01 -1.16 2.64
CA PRO A 145 -7.29 -2.10 1.58
C PRO A 145 -6.34 -3.30 1.65
N ARG A 146 -6.94 -4.50 1.60
CA ARG A 146 -6.23 -5.75 1.37
C ARG A 146 -6.48 -6.24 -0.05
N CYS A 147 -5.42 -6.36 -0.82
CA CYS A 147 -5.38 -7.02 -2.11
C CYS A 147 -4.82 -8.43 -1.98
N SER A 148 -5.31 -9.33 -2.82
CA SER A 148 -4.70 -10.62 -3.08
C SER A 148 -4.89 -10.96 -4.55
N ALA A 149 -3.85 -11.46 -5.21
CA ALA A 149 -3.98 -11.99 -6.55
C ALA A 149 -4.83 -13.28 -6.49
N THR A 150 -6.04 -13.25 -7.05
CA THR A 150 -6.86 -14.45 -7.22
C THR A 150 -6.59 -15.06 -8.59
N ARG A 151 -5.70 -16.06 -8.65
CA ARG A 151 -5.66 -16.97 -9.81
C ARG A 151 -6.73 -18.04 -9.58
N ASP A 152 -7.76 -18.03 -10.41
CA ASP A 152 -8.82 -19.05 -10.49
C ASP A 152 -9.63 -19.35 -9.21
N ARG A 153 -9.53 -18.52 -8.16
CA ARG A 153 -10.37 -18.65 -6.96
C ARG A 153 -11.63 -17.79 -7.06
N PRO A 154 -12.79 -18.32 -6.63
CA PRO A 154 -14.00 -17.51 -6.47
C PRO A 154 -13.70 -16.29 -5.62
N VAL A 155 -14.14 -15.12 -6.09
CA VAL A 155 -14.05 -13.88 -5.33
C VAL A 155 -14.87 -14.06 -4.04
N PRO A 156 -14.27 -13.93 -2.84
CA PRO A 156 -15.01 -14.10 -1.59
C PRO A 156 -16.18 -13.13 -1.48
N ALA A 157 -17.30 -13.58 -0.93
CA ALA A 157 -18.43 -12.71 -0.63
C ALA A 157 -17.99 -11.53 0.26
N GLY A 158 -18.36 -10.30 -0.12
CA GLY A 158 -17.88 -9.07 0.53
C GLY A 158 -16.62 -8.46 -0.09
N SER A 159 -16.12 -9.03 -1.19
CA SER A 159 -15.15 -8.34 -2.05
C SER A 159 -15.89 -7.39 -2.98
N TRP A 160 -15.46 -6.15 -2.99
CA TRP A 160 -15.97 -5.10 -3.84
C TRP A 160 -14.87 -4.84 -4.88
N TRP A 161 -15.14 -4.31 -6.06
CA TRP A 161 -14.11 -3.90 -7.04
C TRP A 161 -13.27 -4.99 -7.76
N ARG A 162 -13.30 -4.87 -9.09
CA ARG A 162 -12.45 -5.55 -10.07
C ARG A 162 -11.86 -4.47 -10.96
N TRP A 163 -10.54 -4.35 -11.01
CA TRP A 163 -9.90 -3.43 -11.97
C TRP A 163 -9.72 -4.16 -13.33
N ARG A 164 -10.03 -3.50 -14.46
CA ARG A 164 -9.97 -4.07 -15.84
C ARG A 164 -9.58 -3.01 -16.88
N PRO A 165 -8.55 -3.29 -17.70
CA PRO A 165 -8.44 -2.72 -19.05
C PRO A 165 -8.81 -3.72 -20.14
N SER A 166 -8.65 -5.04 -19.97
CA SER A 166 -9.19 -5.98 -20.99
C SER A 166 -9.49 -7.42 -20.56
N THR A 167 -8.68 -8.19 -19.82
CA THR A 167 -9.05 -9.62 -19.60
C THR A 167 -8.67 -10.25 -18.27
N SER A 168 -7.67 -9.74 -17.55
CA SER A 168 -7.22 -10.32 -16.27
C SER A 168 -7.72 -9.52 -15.05
N ARG A 169 -7.91 -10.14 -13.85
CA ARG A 169 -8.49 -9.47 -12.66
C ARG A 169 -7.49 -9.31 -11.50
N LEU A 170 -7.20 -8.07 -11.12
CA LEU A 170 -6.84 -7.72 -9.74
C LEU A 170 -8.14 -7.49 -8.95
N CYS A 171 -8.26 -8.15 -7.78
CA CYS A 171 -9.40 -8.00 -6.87
C CYS A 171 -8.91 -7.39 -5.56
N PHE A 172 -9.66 -6.41 -5.07
CA PHE A 172 -9.31 -5.62 -3.89
C PHE A 172 -10.43 -5.73 -2.86
N THR A 173 -10.11 -5.71 -1.58
CA THR A 173 -11.14 -5.60 -0.52
C THR A 173 -10.75 -4.44 0.39
N ALA A 174 -11.67 -3.53 0.66
CA ALA A 174 -11.45 -2.44 1.63
C ALA A 174 -12.49 -2.60 2.74
N ARG A 175 -12.07 -2.47 4.00
CA ARG A 175 -12.97 -2.63 5.14
C ARG A 175 -13.60 -1.28 5.51
N PRO A 176 -14.93 -1.19 5.69
CA PRO A 176 -15.53 -0.07 6.41
C PRO A 176 -15.10 -0.14 7.88
N THR A 177 -14.58 0.95 8.45
CA THR A 177 -14.30 1.05 9.88
C THR A 177 -15.55 1.48 10.65
N SER A 178 -16.63 0.70 10.57
CA SER A 178 -17.81 0.91 11.44
C SER A 178 -18.10 -0.35 12.26
N ARG A 179 -17.61 -0.38 13.51
CA ARG A 179 -18.36 -0.99 14.61
C ARG A 179 -19.25 0.10 15.18
N THR A 180 -20.48 0.22 14.68
CA THR A 180 -21.54 0.85 15.46
C THR A 180 -22.11 -0.23 16.36
N GLY A 181 -21.80 -0.15 17.65
CA GLY A 181 -22.33 -1.02 18.69
C GLY A 181 -22.19 -0.36 20.04
N ASN A 182 -23.17 0.48 20.40
CA ASN A 182 -23.86 0.47 21.70
C ASN A 182 -24.96 1.54 21.72
N THR A 183 -26.20 1.08 21.58
CA THR A 183 -27.34 1.50 22.42
C THR A 183 -27.98 0.23 22.93
#